data_AF-A0A9J9HCC5-F1
#
_entry.id   AF-A0A9J9HCC5-F1
#
_cell.length_a   1.000
_cell.length_b   1.000
_cell.length_c   1.000
_cell.angle_alpha   90.00
_cell.angle_beta   90.00
_cell.angle_gamma   90.00
#
_symmetry.space_group_name_H-M   'P 1'
#
loop_
_entity.id
_entity.type
_entity.pdbx_description
1 polymer ?
#
loop_
_entity_poly.entity_id
_entity_poly.type
_entity_poly.pdbx_seq_one_letter_code
_entity_poly.pdbx_strand_id
1 'polypeptide(L)'
;MIRRSARLRTWAAALLALSAGASALAAPLDPLGDPDQFRRDVEAINRKPLPDGEALARAVGNAVMVDAKVRGRCQPKKISIGKLEPVTLDGMIAAMIAAGRIENGWIASVRLDDCPPADPIRVLLLRMADGATLDGVFAGQGESLAWPTLSREALRATVAAVSQRLHAEDPQCAPRELTPTGVRVTGTSPDLGPSQYGIRLKGSWTELWTFEPCGHRLAIPIAFRTNGAGGAWWDIDQPGIQFAR
;
A
#
# COMPACT_ATOMS: atom_id res chain seq x y z
N MET A 1 51.40 -72.42 28.65
CA MET A 1 51.38 -71.69 29.93
C MET A 1 52.05 -70.32 29.71
N ILE A 2 51.47 -69.25 30.27
CA ILE A 2 51.98 -67.85 30.39
C ILE A 2 51.34 -66.80 29.43
N ARG A 3 50.77 -65.76 30.10
CA ARG A 3 50.34 -64.39 29.71
C ARG A 3 48.98 -64.24 29.00
N ARG A 4 47.88 -63.86 29.67
CA ARG A 4 47.47 -62.61 30.39
C ARG A 4 47.31 -61.36 29.51
N SER A 5 46.11 -60.76 29.65
CA SER A 5 45.75 -59.34 29.47
C SER A 5 45.56 -58.85 28.02
N ALA A 6 44.60 -58.00 27.64
CA ALA A 6 43.72 -57.10 28.38
C ALA A 6 42.44 -56.79 27.57
N ARG A 7 41.39 -56.40 28.30
CA ARG A 7 40.20 -55.70 27.82
C ARG A 7 40.61 -54.37 27.17
N LEU A 8 39.82 -53.87 26.20
CA LEU A 8 39.22 -52.53 26.31
C LEU A 8 38.12 -52.38 25.25
N ARG A 9 36.91 -52.06 25.73
CA ARG A 9 35.75 -51.65 24.95
C ARG A 9 35.96 -50.22 24.46
N THR A 10 35.89 -49.98 23.16
CA THR A 10 35.77 -48.63 22.60
C THR A 10 34.33 -48.41 22.14
N TRP A 11 33.57 -47.73 22.99
CA TRP A 11 32.36 -47.01 22.62
C TRP A 11 32.81 -45.67 22.05
N ALA A 12 32.67 -45.45 20.75
CA ALA A 12 32.82 -44.13 20.15
C ALA A 12 31.43 -43.56 19.90
N ALA A 13 31.09 -42.55 20.69
CA ALA A 13 29.83 -41.83 20.67
C ALA A 13 29.64 -41.09 19.34
N ALA A 14 28.42 -41.19 18.81
CA ALA A 14 27.92 -40.34 17.75
C ALA A 14 27.82 -38.89 18.25
N LEU A 15 28.60 -37.98 17.65
CA LEU A 15 28.37 -36.55 17.73
C LEU A 15 27.86 -36.07 16.38
N LEU A 16 26.54 -36.22 16.19
CA LEU A 16 25.78 -35.47 15.21
C LEU A 16 25.79 -34.00 15.62
N ALA A 17 26.73 -33.23 15.05
CA ALA A 17 26.66 -31.78 15.06
C ALA A 17 25.51 -31.37 14.13
N LEU A 18 24.29 -31.34 14.65
CA LEU A 18 23.19 -30.57 14.09
C LEU A 18 23.57 -29.09 14.22
N SER A 19 24.25 -28.55 13.22
CA SER A 19 24.25 -27.13 12.94
C SER A 19 22.83 -26.76 12.51
N ALA A 20 21.95 -26.60 13.50
CA ALA A 20 20.79 -25.74 13.35
C ALA A 20 21.33 -24.35 13.07
N GLY A 21 21.51 -24.03 11.79
CA GLY A 21 21.61 -22.65 11.36
C GLY A 21 20.32 -22.00 11.83
N ALA A 22 20.40 -21.30 12.96
CA ALA A 22 19.41 -20.31 13.30
C ALA A 22 19.45 -19.34 12.12
N SER A 23 18.54 -19.51 11.17
CA SER A 23 18.19 -18.45 10.25
C SER A 23 17.88 -17.27 11.16
N ALA A 24 18.81 -16.33 11.24
CA ALA A 24 18.59 -15.08 11.94
C ALA A 24 17.31 -14.54 11.31
N LEU A 25 16.21 -14.65 12.04
CA LEU A 25 14.96 -14.00 11.69
C LEU A 25 15.35 -12.54 11.56
N ALA A 26 15.35 -12.04 10.32
CA ALA A 26 15.69 -10.65 10.05
C ALA A 26 14.90 -9.81 11.03
N ALA A 27 15.59 -8.99 11.82
CA ALA A 27 14.93 -8.17 12.82
C ALA A 27 13.83 -7.37 12.11
N PRO A 28 12.63 -7.27 12.70
CA PRO A 28 11.61 -6.39 12.16
C PRO A 28 12.17 -4.99 11.98
N LEU A 29 11.72 -4.30 10.93
CA LEU A 29 12.10 -2.94 10.60
C LEU A 29 12.03 -2.05 11.87
N ASP A 30 13.17 -1.54 12.35
CA ASP A 30 13.22 -0.64 13.52
C ASP A 30 13.43 0.82 13.08
N PRO A 31 12.37 1.65 13.05
CA PRO A 31 12.47 3.04 12.63
C PRO A 31 13.17 3.95 13.66
N LEU A 32 13.40 3.48 14.89
CA LEU A 32 14.08 4.25 15.95
C LEU A 32 15.53 3.80 16.17
N GLY A 33 15.97 2.77 15.42
CA GLY A 33 17.32 2.21 15.49
C GLY A 33 18.36 3.00 14.69
N ASP A 34 19.47 2.33 14.36
CA ASP A 34 20.53 2.89 13.51
C ASP A 34 19.99 3.25 12.10
N PRO A 35 20.10 4.51 11.64
CA PRO A 35 19.61 4.92 10.33
C PRO A 35 20.23 4.16 9.16
N ASP A 36 21.51 3.77 9.28
CA ASP A 36 22.18 3.01 8.22
C ASP A 36 21.68 1.56 8.19
N GLN A 37 21.39 0.97 9.35
CA GLN A 37 20.72 -0.32 9.44
C GLN A 37 19.32 -0.26 8.85
N PHE A 38 18.52 0.73 9.23
CA PHE A 38 17.18 0.93 8.68
C PHE A 38 17.20 1.02 7.14
N ARG A 39 18.13 1.78 6.57
CA ARG A 39 18.29 1.87 5.10
C ARG A 39 18.59 0.50 4.47
N ARG A 40 19.52 -0.26 5.07
CA ARG A 40 19.86 -1.62 4.59
C ARG A 40 18.66 -2.56 4.66
N ASP A 41 17.86 -2.49 5.72
CA ASP A 41 16.69 -3.35 5.90
C ASP A 41 15.59 -3.03 4.88
N VAL A 42 15.31 -1.74 4.65
CA VAL A 42 14.37 -1.31 3.60
C VAL A 42 14.83 -1.79 2.22
N GLU A 43 16.11 -1.65 1.91
CA GLU A 43 16.67 -2.15 0.65
C GLU A 43 16.55 -3.67 0.53
N ALA A 44 16.87 -4.41 1.60
CA ALA A 44 16.79 -5.87 1.61
C ALA A 44 15.35 -6.35 1.39
N ILE A 45 14.36 -5.71 2.05
CA ILE A 45 12.94 -5.98 1.86
C ILE A 45 12.54 -5.77 0.39
N ASN A 46 13.01 -4.68 -0.24
CA ASN A 46 12.65 -4.31 -1.60
C ASN A 46 13.39 -5.08 -2.70
N ARG A 47 14.48 -5.79 -2.36
CA ARG A 47 15.17 -6.71 -3.29
C ARG A 47 14.52 -8.09 -3.37
N LYS A 48 13.58 -8.41 -2.48
CA LYS A 48 12.83 -9.66 -2.55
C LYS A 48 12.07 -9.76 -3.89
N PRO A 49 11.88 -10.97 -4.44
CA PRO A 49 11.14 -11.15 -5.69
C PRO A 49 9.75 -10.49 -5.63
N LEU A 50 9.38 -9.82 -6.72
CA LEU A 50 8.02 -9.30 -6.87
C LEU A 50 7.03 -10.46 -6.94
N PRO A 51 5.81 -10.31 -6.39
CA PRO A 51 4.76 -11.29 -6.63
C PRO A 51 4.36 -11.29 -8.11
N ASP A 52 4.04 -12.47 -8.63
CA ASP A 52 3.64 -12.67 -10.03
C ASP A 52 2.63 -13.83 -10.17
N GLY A 53 2.29 -14.15 -11.44
CA GLY A 53 1.49 -15.31 -11.78
C GLY A 53 0.08 -15.34 -11.17
N GLU A 54 -0.38 -16.56 -10.85
CA GLU A 54 -1.74 -16.80 -10.40
C GLU A 54 -2.04 -16.18 -9.02
N ALA A 55 -1.07 -16.19 -8.10
CA ALA A 55 -1.26 -15.63 -6.77
C ALA A 55 -1.49 -14.11 -6.83
N LEU A 56 -0.70 -13.40 -7.65
CA LEU A 56 -0.90 -11.97 -7.89
C LEU A 56 -2.27 -11.70 -8.54
N ALA A 57 -2.59 -12.42 -9.61
CA ALA A 57 -3.85 -12.25 -10.33
C ALA A 57 -5.07 -12.46 -9.42
N ARG A 58 -5.00 -13.47 -8.54
CA ARG A 58 -6.05 -13.78 -7.56
C ARG A 58 -6.21 -12.68 -6.52
N ALA A 59 -5.12 -12.21 -5.90
CA ALA A 59 -5.18 -11.16 -4.87
C ALA A 59 -5.74 -9.86 -5.45
N VAL A 60 -5.26 -9.45 -6.62
CA VAL A 60 -5.77 -8.25 -7.32
C VAL A 60 -7.22 -8.42 -7.76
N GLY A 61 -7.55 -9.56 -8.38
CA GLY A 61 -8.91 -9.87 -8.83
C GLY A 61 -9.91 -9.84 -7.68
N ASN A 62 -9.57 -10.44 -6.53
CA ASN A 62 -10.42 -10.40 -5.35
C ASN A 62 -10.67 -8.97 -4.86
N ALA A 63 -9.62 -8.14 -4.76
CA ALA A 63 -9.75 -6.75 -4.33
C ALA A 63 -10.69 -5.96 -5.25
N VAL A 64 -10.52 -6.11 -6.56
CA VAL A 64 -11.35 -5.47 -7.58
C VAL A 64 -12.80 -5.95 -7.53
N MET A 65 -13.03 -7.26 -7.38
CA MET A 65 -14.37 -7.84 -7.33
C MET A 65 -15.13 -7.44 -6.06
N VAL A 66 -14.43 -7.37 -4.92
CA VAL A 66 -15.00 -6.86 -3.66
C VAL A 66 -15.41 -5.39 -3.83
N ASP A 67 -14.52 -4.55 -4.38
CA ASP A 67 -14.83 -3.14 -4.65
C ASP A 67 -16.03 -2.98 -5.58
N ALA A 68 -16.02 -3.69 -6.71
CA ALA A 68 -17.09 -3.64 -7.70
C ALA A 68 -18.45 -4.03 -7.10
N LYS A 69 -18.47 -5.07 -6.25
CA LYS A 69 -19.70 -5.51 -5.58
C LYS A 69 -20.20 -4.48 -4.56
N VAL A 70 -19.32 -3.97 -3.71
CA VAL A 70 -19.68 -2.97 -2.67
C VAL A 70 -20.23 -1.70 -3.32
N ARG A 71 -19.66 -1.29 -4.46
CA ARG A 71 -20.01 -0.03 -5.14
C ARG A 71 -21.03 -0.18 -6.27
N GLY A 72 -21.55 -1.39 -6.51
CA GLY A 72 -22.48 -1.64 -7.63
C GLY A 72 -21.91 -1.32 -9.01
N ARG A 73 -20.59 -1.48 -9.19
CA ARG A 73 -19.89 -1.19 -10.45
C ARG A 73 -19.84 -2.43 -11.35
N CYS A 74 -19.34 -2.22 -12.57
CA CYS A 74 -19.01 -3.31 -13.48
C CYS A 74 -18.06 -4.32 -12.82
N GLN A 75 -18.40 -5.61 -12.91
CA GLN A 75 -17.57 -6.71 -12.43
C GLN A 75 -16.75 -7.25 -13.61
N PRO A 76 -15.43 -6.98 -13.66
CA PRO A 76 -14.60 -7.32 -14.80
C PRO A 76 -14.32 -8.83 -14.86
N LYS A 77 -14.28 -9.38 -16.07
CA LYS A 77 -13.73 -10.72 -16.33
C LYS A 77 -12.28 -10.64 -16.79
N LYS A 78 -11.84 -9.47 -17.26
CA LYS A 78 -10.48 -9.24 -17.72
C LYS A 78 -9.89 -8.00 -17.07
N ILE A 79 -8.74 -8.17 -16.44
CA ILE A 79 -7.98 -7.09 -15.81
C ILE A 79 -6.55 -7.07 -16.34
N SER A 80 -6.00 -5.86 -16.44
CA SER A 80 -4.58 -5.62 -16.71
C SER A 80 -3.93 -4.99 -15.49
N ILE A 81 -2.92 -5.68 -14.94
CA ILE A 81 -2.19 -5.24 -13.75
C ILE A 81 -0.94 -4.49 -14.19
N GLY A 82 -0.81 -3.25 -13.74
CA GLY A 82 0.36 -2.41 -13.99
C GLY A 82 1.58 -2.81 -13.17
N LYS A 83 2.62 -1.98 -13.25
CA LYS A 83 3.84 -2.17 -12.47
C LYS A 83 3.52 -2.14 -10.96
N LEU A 84 4.15 -3.05 -10.22
CA LEU A 84 4.14 -3.02 -8.76
C LEU A 84 5.14 -1.98 -8.25
N GLU A 85 4.63 -0.98 -7.55
CA GLU A 85 5.46 0.04 -6.91
C GLU A 85 5.55 -0.24 -5.42
N PRO A 86 6.75 -0.34 -4.83
CA PRO A 86 6.88 -0.61 -3.41
C PRO A 86 6.30 0.52 -2.57
N VAL A 87 5.68 0.15 -1.45
CA VAL A 87 5.15 1.09 -0.45
C VAL A 87 5.70 0.82 0.95
N THR A 88 6.90 0.25 1.05
CA THR A 88 7.55 -0.14 2.31
C THR A 88 7.68 1.02 3.31
N LEU A 89 7.85 2.25 2.83
CA LEU A 89 7.99 3.43 3.69
C LEU A 89 6.66 4.12 4.02
N ASP A 90 5.52 3.61 3.54
CA ASP A 90 4.22 4.04 4.05
C ASP A 90 4.12 3.67 5.55
N GLY A 91 3.67 4.59 6.39
CA GLY A 91 3.69 4.42 7.85
C GLY A 91 2.91 3.20 8.35
N MET A 92 1.78 2.86 7.72
CA MET A 92 1.02 1.66 8.07
C MET A 92 1.77 0.40 7.66
N ILE A 93 2.36 0.38 6.45
CA ILE A 93 3.11 -0.76 5.92
C ILE A 93 4.38 -1.00 6.73
N ALA A 94 5.17 0.04 6.97
CA ALA A 94 6.37 -0.01 7.81
C ALA A 94 6.04 -0.56 9.21
N ALA A 95 4.95 -0.09 9.83
CA ALA A 95 4.51 -0.60 11.12
C ALA A 95 4.07 -2.08 11.09
N MET A 96 3.42 -2.53 10.01
CA MET A 96 3.04 -3.94 9.87
C MET A 96 4.26 -4.85 9.63
N ILE A 97 5.28 -4.38 8.92
CA ILE A 97 6.56 -5.08 8.76
C ILE A 97 7.30 -5.14 10.10
N ALA A 98 7.39 -4.01 10.81
CA ALA A 98 7.98 -3.94 12.14
C ALA A 98 7.27 -4.87 13.16
N ALA A 99 5.97 -5.08 12.99
CA ALA A 99 5.20 -6.00 13.81
C ALA A 99 5.30 -7.48 13.35
N GLY A 100 6.05 -7.78 12.28
CA GLY A 100 6.16 -9.12 11.72
C GLY A 100 4.85 -9.66 11.13
N ARG A 101 3.91 -8.78 10.75
CA ARG A 101 2.59 -9.18 10.21
C ARG A 101 2.62 -9.37 8.70
N ILE A 102 3.47 -8.62 8.01
CA ILE A 102 3.69 -8.71 6.58
C ILE A 102 5.20 -8.65 6.33
N GLU A 103 5.63 -9.20 5.20
CA GLU A 103 7.01 -9.10 4.76
C GLU A 103 7.28 -7.86 3.91
N ASN A 104 6.30 -7.44 3.10
CA ASN A 104 6.42 -6.29 2.21
C ASN A 104 5.03 -5.87 1.66
N GLY A 105 4.96 -4.70 1.03
CA GLY A 105 3.76 -4.21 0.35
C GLY A 105 4.07 -3.42 -0.92
N TRP A 106 3.14 -3.49 -1.87
CA TRP A 106 3.19 -2.79 -3.16
C TRP A 106 1.84 -2.16 -3.50
N ILE A 107 1.85 -1.14 -4.35
CA ILE A 107 0.66 -0.63 -5.00
C ILE A 107 0.73 -0.88 -6.50
N ALA A 108 -0.43 -1.21 -7.10
CA ALA A 108 -0.56 -1.45 -8.52
C ALA A 108 -1.75 -0.69 -9.08
N SER A 109 -1.59 -0.09 -10.26
CA SER A 109 -2.70 0.40 -11.07
C SER A 109 -3.30 -0.75 -11.87
N VAL A 110 -4.62 -0.88 -11.86
CA VAL A 110 -5.37 -1.99 -12.45
C VAL A 110 -6.40 -1.43 -13.40
N ARG A 111 -6.34 -1.87 -14.66
CA ARG A 111 -7.33 -1.52 -15.68
C ARG A 111 -8.35 -2.64 -15.81
N LEU A 112 -9.62 -2.26 -16.01
CA LEU A 112 -10.73 -3.18 -16.23
C LEU A 112 -10.99 -3.23 -17.74
N ASP A 113 -10.49 -4.26 -18.41
CA ASP A 113 -10.39 -4.27 -19.87
C ASP A 113 -11.74 -4.54 -20.57
N ASP A 114 -12.69 -5.14 -19.86
CA ASP A 114 -14.04 -5.46 -20.35
C ASP A 114 -15.16 -4.65 -19.69
N CYS A 115 -14.79 -3.61 -18.95
CA CYS A 115 -15.73 -2.64 -18.37
C CYS A 115 -15.71 -1.31 -19.14
N PRO A 116 -16.74 -0.45 -18.98
CA PRO A 116 -16.71 0.91 -19.53
C PRO A 116 -15.43 1.66 -19.12
N PRO A 117 -14.86 2.49 -20.00
CA PRO A 117 -13.65 3.24 -19.70
C PRO A 117 -13.81 4.05 -18.40
N ALA A 118 -12.87 3.84 -17.48
CA ALA A 118 -12.81 4.53 -16.21
C ALA A 118 -11.34 4.71 -15.78
N ASP A 119 -11.12 5.59 -14.81
CA ASP A 119 -9.82 5.74 -14.16
C ASP A 119 -9.35 4.39 -13.56
N PRO A 120 -8.05 4.04 -13.67
CA PRO A 120 -7.53 2.78 -13.13
C PRO A 120 -7.80 2.62 -11.64
N ILE A 121 -8.10 1.40 -11.20
CA ILE A 121 -8.20 1.09 -9.78
C ILE A 121 -6.80 0.96 -9.20
N ARG A 122 -6.57 1.50 -8.00
CA ARG A 122 -5.34 1.26 -7.24
C ARG A 122 -5.58 0.12 -6.26
N VAL A 123 -4.73 -0.91 -6.30
CA VAL A 123 -4.78 -2.03 -5.36
C VAL A 123 -3.50 -2.04 -4.54
N LEU A 124 -3.65 -2.00 -3.22
CA LEU A 124 -2.58 -2.26 -2.25
C LEU A 124 -2.46 -3.77 -2.08
N LEU A 125 -1.27 -4.29 -2.37
CA LEU A 125 -0.90 -5.70 -2.22
C LEU A 125 0.01 -5.86 -1.01
N LEU A 126 -0.29 -6.85 -0.18
CA LEU A 126 0.46 -7.19 1.02
C LEU A 126 0.95 -8.63 0.91
N ARG A 127 2.27 -8.84 1.05
CA ARG A 127 2.81 -10.19 1.26
C ARG A 127 2.83 -10.48 2.74
N MET A 128 2.07 -11.47 3.16
CA MET A 128 1.95 -11.85 4.57
C MET A 128 3.27 -12.40 5.12
N ALA A 129 3.35 -12.54 6.44
CA ALA A 129 4.56 -12.99 7.14
C ALA A 129 5.05 -14.40 6.75
N ASP A 130 4.22 -15.21 6.11
CA ASP A 130 4.60 -16.53 5.58
C ASP A 130 5.39 -16.45 4.26
N GLY A 131 5.55 -15.25 3.70
CA GLY A 131 6.28 -14.99 2.47
C GLY A 131 5.58 -15.46 1.19
N ALA A 132 4.42 -16.12 1.29
CA ALA A 132 3.73 -16.76 0.18
C ALA A 132 2.31 -16.21 -0.03
N THR A 133 1.58 -15.95 1.05
CA THR A 133 0.21 -15.44 0.97
C THR A 133 0.22 -13.98 0.54
N LEU A 134 -0.63 -13.66 -0.44
CA LEU A 134 -0.86 -12.30 -0.92
C LEU A 134 -2.29 -11.89 -0.61
N ASP A 135 -2.42 -10.72 0.02
CA ASP A 135 -3.70 -10.05 0.22
C ASP A 135 -3.77 -8.78 -0.63
N GLY A 136 -4.95 -8.47 -1.14
CA GLY A 136 -5.21 -7.34 -2.02
C GLY A 136 -6.34 -6.48 -1.48
N VAL A 137 -6.11 -5.18 -1.38
CA VAL A 137 -7.08 -4.21 -0.84
C VAL A 137 -7.26 -3.06 -1.81
N PHE A 138 -8.50 -2.65 -2.04
CA PHE A 138 -8.79 -1.43 -2.80
C PHE A 138 -8.17 -0.21 -2.10
N ALA A 139 -7.36 0.55 -2.84
CA ALA A 139 -6.61 1.70 -2.34
C ALA A 139 -7.00 3.03 -3.01
N GLY A 140 -8.04 3.02 -3.84
CA GLY A 140 -8.55 4.20 -4.53
C GLY A 140 -8.68 4.00 -6.03
N GLN A 141 -8.96 5.09 -6.74
CA GLN A 141 -9.15 5.10 -8.18
C GLN A 141 -8.52 6.36 -8.79
N GLY A 142 -7.82 6.20 -9.92
CA GLY A 142 -7.10 7.25 -10.61
C GLY A 142 -5.62 7.35 -10.23
N GLU A 143 -5.06 8.53 -10.50
CA GLU A 143 -3.65 8.88 -10.37
C GLU A 143 -3.42 9.72 -9.11
N SER A 144 -3.01 9.07 -8.02
CA SER A 144 -2.65 9.75 -6.77
C SER A 144 -1.18 9.54 -6.46
N LEU A 145 -0.48 10.63 -6.15
CA LEU A 145 0.90 10.62 -5.67
C LEU A 145 0.97 10.53 -4.14
N ALA A 146 -0.14 10.76 -3.45
CA ALA A 146 -0.28 10.45 -2.04
C ALA A 146 -0.19 8.93 -1.80
N TRP A 147 0.62 8.58 -0.80
CA TRP A 147 0.72 7.20 -0.33
C TRP A 147 -0.52 6.81 0.48
N PRO A 148 -0.82 5.50 0.60
CA PRO A 148 -2.08 5.02 1.17
C PRO A 148 -2.47 5.65 2.51
N THR A 149 -1.52 5.81 3.44
CA THR A 149 -1.79 6.42 4.75
C THR A 149 -2.13 7.91 4.62
N LEU A 150 -1.35 8.68 3.85
CA LEU A 150 -1.60 10.10 3.62
C LEU A 150 -2.93 10.34 2.89
N SER A 151 -3.24 9.54 1.86
CA SER A 151 -4.54 9.58 1.18
C SER A 151 -5.69 9.29 2.14
N ARG A 152 -5.54 8.32 3.05
CA ARG A 152 -6.60 7.98 4.02
C ARG A 152 -6.83 9.10 5.02
N GLU A 153 -5.77 9.76 5.47
CA GLU A 153 -5.87 10.93 6.37
C GLU A 153 -6.57 12.10 5.68
N ALA A 154 -6.13 12.47 4.48
CA ALA A 154 -6.77 13.52 3.69
C ALA A 154 -8.24 13.18 3.41
N LEU A 155 -8.54 11.93 3.05
CA LEU A 155 -9.91 11.49 2.77
C LEU A 155 -10.86 11.71 3.94
N ARG A 156 -10.45 11.43 5.18
CA ARG A 156 -11.32 11.63 6.33
C ARG A 156 -11.78 13.09 6.46
N ALA A 157 -10.89 14.04 6.21
CA ALA A 157 -11.23 15.45 6.24
C ALA A 157 -12.00 15.89 4.98
N THR A 158 -11.65 15.37 3.81
CA THR A 158 -12.35 15.64 2.56
C THR A 158 -13.79 15.16 2.62
N VAL A 159 -14.06 13.99 3.22
CA VAL A 159 -15.42 13.47 3.40
C VAL A 159 -16.28 14.43 4.21
N ALA A 160 -15.74 15.07 5.25
CA ALA A 160 -16.46 16.07 6.03
C ALA A 160 -16.82 17.29 5.17
N ALA A 161 -15.85 17.83 4.40
CA ALA A 161 -16.08 18.95 3.50
C ALA A 161 -17.11 18.62 2.40
N VAL A 162 -16.99 17.45 1.77
CA VAL A 162 -17.93 16.95 0.76
C VAL A 162 -19.33 16.81 1.35
N SER A 163 -19.45 16.21 2.54
CA SER A 163 -20.75 16.03 3.20
C SER A 163 -21.41 17.35 3.55
N GLN A 164 -20.63 18.32 4.07
CA GLN A 164 -21.14 19.67 4.36
C GLN A 164 -21.64 20.36 3.08
N ARG A 165 -20.86 20.29 1.99
CA ARG A 165 -21.24 20.88 0.71
C ARG A 165 -22.49 20.22 0.13
N LEU A 166 -22.55 18.89 0.15
CA LEU A 166 -23.71 18.12 -0.30
C LEU A 166 -24.95 18.49 0.50
N HIS A 167 -24.87 18.51 1.83
CA HIS A 167 -26.03 18.81 2.67
C HIS A 167 -26.58 20.22 2.42
N ALA A 168 -25.72 21.20 2.10
CA ALA A 168 -26.15 22.55 1.77
C ALA A 168 -26.89 22.64 0.41
N GLU A 169 -26.53 21.79 -0.55
CA GLU A 169 -27.10 21.80 -1.91
C GLU A 169 -28.29 20.84 -2.08
N ASP A 170 -28.22 19.68 -1.43
CA ASP A 170 -29.22 18.62 -1.43
C ASP A 170 -29.27 17.92 -0.04
N PRO A 171 -30.11 18.43 0.88
CA PRO A 171 -30.25 17.86 2.22
C PRO A 171 -30.76 16.41 2.25
N GLN A 172 -31.36 15.91 1.17
CA GLN A 172 -31.84 14.52 1.08
C GLN A 172 -30.73 13.55 0.67
N CYS A 173 -29.63 14.06 0.09
CA CYS A 173 -28.47 13.25 -0.23
C CYS A 173 -27.66 12.91 1.03
N ALA A 174 -27.83 11.67 1.51
CA ALA A 174 -27.12 11.12 2.66
C ALA A 174 -26.27 9.89 2.26
N PRO A 175 -25.18 10.08 1.50
CA PRO A 175 -24.36 8.98 1.01
C PRO A 175 -23.69 8.26 2.19
N ARG A 176 -23.74 6.92 2.15
CA ARG A 176 -22.95 6.08 3.05
C ARG A 176 -21.60 5.82 2.38
N GLU A 177 -20.52 5.95 3.14
CA GLU A 177 -19.16 5.61 2.69
C GLU A 177 -18.66 6.39 1.46
N LEU A 178 -18.55 7.71 1.61
CA LEU A 178 -17.98 8.58 0.59
C LEU A 178 -16.51 8.24 0.31
N THR A 179 -16.24 7.98 -0.97
CA THR A 179 -14.91 7.66 -1.48
C THR A 179 -14.79 8.21 -2.89
N PRO A 180 -13.60 8.67 -3.32
CA PRO A 180 -13.44 9.26 -4.63
C PRO A 180 -13.74 8.24 -5.74
N THR A 181 -14.45 8.66 -6.78
CA THR A 181 -14.64 7.90 -8.02
C THR A 181 -13.53 8.14 -9.03
N GLY A 182 -12.70 9.16 -8.81
CA GLY A 182 -11.49 9.40 -9.59
C GLY A 182 -10.58 10.39 -8.87
N VAL A 183 -9.28 10.25 -9.10
CA VAL A 183 -8.24 11.15 -8.61
C VAL A 183 -7.31 11.48 -9.77
N ARG A 184 -6.98 12.75 -9.95
CA ARG A 184 -6.00 13.19 -10.95
C ARG A 184 -5.03 14.17 -10.35
N VAL A 185 -3.75 14.06 -10.72
CA VAL A 185 -2.75 15.08 -10.41
C VAL A 185 -2.98 16.28 -11.33
N THR A 186 -3.17 17.46 -10.74
CA THR A 186 -3.41 18.70 -11.49
C THR A 186 -2.23 19.67 -11.45
N GLY A 187 -1.27 19.45 -10.54
CA GLY A 187 -0.07 20.26 -10.47
C GLY A 187 1.01 19.62 -9.60
N THR A 188 2.26 19.99 -9.87
CA THR A 188 3.44 19.56 -9.12
C THR A 188 4.40 20.73 -8.99
N SER A 189 5.13 20.83 -7.88
CA SER A 189 6.20 21.80 -7.76
C SER A 189 7.42 21.41 -8.61
N PRO A 190 8.25 22.37 -9.05
CA PRO A 190 9.47 22.09 -9.81
C PRO A 190 10.50 21.24 -9.04
N ASP A 191 10.43 21.22 -7.71
CA ASP A 191 11.35 20.50 -6.83
C ASP A 191 10.78 19.16 -6.34
N LEU A 192 9.68 18.67 -6.91
CA LEU A 192 9.06 17.40 -6.56
C LEU A 192 10.04 16.24 -6.79
N GLY A 193 10.41 15.57 -5.71
CA GLY A 193 11.32 14.44 -5.73
C GLY A 193 10.66 13.14 -6.22
N PRO A 194 11.47 12.11 -6.54
CA PRO A 194 10.95 10.79 -6.89
C PRO A 194 10.27 10.12 -5.69
N SER A 195 9.42 9.13 -5.98
CA SER A 195 8.95 8.19 -4.96
C SER A 195 10.11 7.34 -4.48
N GLN A 196 10.34 7.30 -3.17
CA GLN A 196 11.25 6.38 -2.50
C GLN A 196 10.40 5.39 -1.72
N TYR A 197 10.29 4.16 -2.23
CA TYR A 197 9.53 3.06 -1.62
C TYR A 197 8.12 3.47 -1.13
N GLY A 198 7.44 4.28 -1.95
CA GLY A 198 6.04 4.67 -1.77
C GLY A 198 5.84 6.10 -1.28
N ILE A 199 6.86 6.73 -0.71
CA ILE A 199 6.74 8.10 -0.17
C ILE A 199 7.54 9.09 -1.00
N ARG A 200 7.11 10.34 -1.01
CA ARG A 200 7.90 11.47 -1.53
C ARG A 200 8.36 12.29 -0.34
N LEU A 201 9.64 12.60 -0.33
CA LEU A 201 10.24 13.37 0.77
C LEU A 201 10.31 14.86 0.47
N LYS A 202 10.27 15.27 -0.81
CA LYS A 202 10.50 16.66 -1.21
C LYS A 202 9.48 17.14 -2.24
N GLY A 203 9.06 18.39 -2.10
CA GLY A 203 8.19 19.13 -3.00
C GLY A 203 6.72 19.11 -2.60
N SER A 204 5.86 19.51 -3.53
CA SER A 204 4.41 19.56 -3.38
C SER A 204 3.69 19.14 -4.65
N TRP A 205 2.43 18.75 -4.50
CA TRP A 205 1.55 18.45 -5.62
C TRP A 205 0.10 18.74 -5.26
N THR A 206 -0.74 18.86 -6.29
CA THR A 206 -2.19 19.03 -6.13
C THR A 206 -2.89 17.88 -6.81
N GLU A 207 -3.89 17.32 -6.13
CA GLU A 207 -4.78 16.31 -6.67
C GLU A 207 -6.20 16.85 -6.73
N LEU A 208 -6.95 16.52 -7.78
CA LEU A 208 -8.37 16.77 -7.89
C LEU A 208 -9.13 15.47 -7.63
N TRP A 209 -9.85 15.41 -6.52
CA TRP A 209 -10.59 14.24 -6.09
C TRP A 209 -12.04 14.38 -6.48
N THR A 210 -12.52 13.49 -7.34
CA THR A 210 -13.90 13.48 -7.83
C THR A 210 -14.75 12.56 -6.96
N PHE A 211 -15.93 13.02 -6.56
CA PHE A 211 -16.95 12.25 -5.85
C PHE A 211 -18.26 12.33 -6.62
N GLU A 212 -19.00 11.22 -6.71
CA GLU A 212 -20.28 11.18 -7.43
C GLU A 212 -21.46 10.61 -6.60
N PRO A 213 -21.78 11.18 -5.42
CA PRO A 213 -22.89 10.72 -4.60
C PRO A 213 -24.25 11.28 -5.05
N CYS A 214 -25.29 10.45 -5.00
CA CYS A 214 -26.67 10.83 -5.28
C CYS A 214 -26.91 11.49 -6.67
N GLY A 215 -26.05 11.20 -7.65
CA GLY A 215 -26.10 11.82 -8.97
C GLY A 215 -25.43 13.19 -9.07
N HIS A 216 -24.96 13.77 -7.96
CA HIS A 216 -24.15 14.99 -7.97
C HIS A 216 -22.70 14.65 -8.24
N ARG A 217 -21.96 15.55 -8.88
CA ARG A 217 -20.51 15.44 -9.06
C ARG A 217 -19.80 16.58 -8.33
N LEU A 218 -18.87 16.21 -7.45
CA LEU A 218 -18.01 17.14 -6.73
C LEU A 218 -16.56 16.92 -7.14
N ALA A 219 -15.83 17.99 -7.36
CA ALA A 219 -14.39 17.94 -7.59
C ALA A 219 -13.69 18.77 -6.50
N ILE A 220 -12.89 18.11 -5.68
CA ILE A 220 -12.24 18.69 -4.51
C ILE A 220 -10.73 18.77 -4.76
N PRO A 221 -10.16 19.97 -4.94
CA PRO A 221 -8.72 20.14 -5.01
C PRO A 221 -8.09 19.97 -3.63
N ILE A 222 -7.04 19.15 -3.56
CA ILE A 222 -6.26 18.90 -2.34
C ILE A 222 -4.79 19.15 -2.66
N ALA A 223 -4.18 20.04 -1.91
CA ALA A 223 -2.76 20.33 -2.00
C ALA A 223 -2.00 19.50 -0.96
N PHE A 224 -0.97 18.80 -1.40
CA PHE A 224 -0.07 18.01 -0.56
C PHE A 224 1.33 18.62 -0.58
N ARG A 225 2.02 18.58 0.56
CA ARG A 225 3.35 19.16 0.73
C ARG A 225 4.21 18.26 1.61
N THR A 226 5.52 18.28 1.34
CA THR A 226 6.53 17.52 2.09
C THR A 226 7.70 18.44 2.44
N ASN A 227 8.35 18.23 3.59
CA ASN A 227 9.38 19.15 4.12
C ASN A 227 10.83 18.69 3.92
N GLY A 228 11.08 17.57 3.25
CA GLY A 228 12.43 16.99 3.13
C GLY A 228 12.89 16.16 4.33
N ALA A 229 12.18 16.22 5.46
CA ALA A 229 12.56 15.61 6.74
C ALA A 229 11.62 14.45 7.14
N GLY A 230 10.87 13.88 6.19
CA GLY A 230 9.91 12.80 6.42
C GLY A 230 8.52 13.26 6.88
N GLY A 231 8.30 14.57 7.04
CA GLY A 231 6.98 15.14 7.32
C GLY A 231 6.20 15.45 6.06
N ALA A 232 4.90 15.17 6.08
CA ALA A 232 3.97 15.51 5.01
C ALA A 232 2.67 16.06 5.59
N TRP A 233 2.05 16.99 4.87
CA TRP A 233 0.77 17.59 5.25
C TRP A 233 -0.05 17.89 4.01
N TRP A 234 -1.33 18.09 4.23
CA TRP A 234 -2.31 18.33 3.18
C TRP A 234 -3.24 19.48 3.59
N ASP A 235 -3.82 20.11 2.58
CA ASP A 235 -4.78 21.21 2.73
C ASP A 235 -5.86 21.07 1.64
N ILE A 236 -7.12 21.29 2.01
CA ILE A 236 -8.26 21.25 1.08
C ILE A 236 -8.52 22.69 0.65
N ASP A 237 -8.39 22.96 -0.64
CA ASP A 237 -8.71 24.27 -1.20
C ASP A 237 -10.24 24.44 -1.29
N GLN A 238 -10.83 24.82 -0.16
CA GLN A 238 -12.29 24.99 0.00
C GLN A 238 -12.89 25.95 -1.05
N PRO A 239 -12.29 27.12 -1.36
CA PRO A 239 -12.75 27.97 -2.47
C PRO A 239 -12.74 27.28 -3.84
N GLY A 240 -11.84 26.32 -4.05
CA GLY A 240 -11.70 25.58 -5.30
C GLY A 240 -12.67 24.41 -5.48
N ILE A 241 -13.54 24.11 -4.50
CA ILE A 241 -14.53 23.03 -4.58
C ILE A 241 -15.54 23.32 -5.70
N GLN A 242 -15.58 22.44 -6.70
CA GLN A 242 -16.54 22.51 -7.80
C GLN A 242 -17.68 21.54 -7.56
N PHE A 243 -18.91 22.01 -7.80
CA PHE A 243 -20.13 21.24 -7.68
C PHE A 243 -20.90 21.29 -9.00
N ALA A 244 -21.26 20.12 -9.53
CA ALA A 244 -22.08 19.96 -10.71
C ALA A 244 -23.25 19.01 -10.40
N ARG A 245 -24.40 19.31 -10.99
CA ARG A 245 -25.60 18.45 -10.97
C ARG A 245 -25.63 17.53 -12.18
#